data_AF-A0A968ZZK4-F1
#
_entry.id   AF-A0A968ZZK4-F1
#
_cell.length_a   1.000
_cell.length_b   1.000
_cell.length_c   1.000
_cell.angle_alpha   90.00
_cell.angle_beta   90.00
_cell.angle_gamma   90.00
#
_symmetry.space_group_name_H-M   'P 1'
#
loop_
_entity.id
_entity.type
_entity.pdbx_description
1 polymer ?
#
loop_
_entity_poly.entity_id
_entity_poly.type
_entity_poly.pdbx_seq_one_letter_code
_entity_poly.pdbx_strand_id
1 'polypeptide(L)'
;MSVKKRLVVPLAAFAVLGSQIQAIAHGVKIEYQVQSAIEIQSAYDNGEPMQAAQVAVYSPDNPTEPWLTGQTDANGKFIFAPDPQIEGNWEVQVRQAGHGEIVAIPLSSDSESKLQASIVKGSTGYSAPQLILMGLMGIWGFVGTALFFAKGKS
;
A
#
# COMPACT_ATOMS: atom_id res chain seq x y z
N MET A 1 53.28 25.55 51.64
CA MET A 1 52.97 24.16 51.21
C MET A 1 53.67 23.90 49.89
N SER A 2 54.75 23.13 49.91
CA SER A 2 55.60 22.88 48.74
C SER A 2 55.20 21.54 48.11
N VAL A 3 54.44 21.59 47.01
CA VAL A 3 54.07 20.38 46.27
C VAL A 3 55.36 19.73 45.77
N LYS A 4 55.63 18.50 46.21
CA LYS A 4 56.85 17.76 45.88
C LYS A 4 56.92 17.55 44.36
N LYS A 5 57.77 18.33 43.68
CA LYS A 5 58.05 18.26 42.22
C LYS A 5 58.34 16.82 41.71
N ARG A 6 58.78 15.93 42.60
CA ARG A 6 59.06 14.50 42.32
C ARG A 6 57.81 13.67 41.99
N LEU A 7 56.61 14.09 42.41
CA LEU A 7 55.37 13.40 42.05
C LEU A 7 54.74 13.92 40.75
N VAL A 8 55.10 15.14 40.33
CA VAL A 8 54.55 15.81 39.15
C VAL A 8 55.09 15.19 37.85
N VAL A 9 56.35 14.74 37.86
CA VAL A 9 57.02 14.14 36.69
C VAL A 9 56.38 12.81 36.24
N PRO A 10 56.14 11.80 37.11
CA PRO A 10 55.48 10.57 36.68
C PRO A 10 54.01 10.80 36.29
N LEU A 11 53.33 11.75 36.92
CA LEU A 11 51.94 12.09 36.60
C LEU A 11 51.82 12.77 35.22
N ALA A 12 52.75 13.68 34.90
CA ALA A 12 52.83 14.30 33.58
C ALA A 12 53.23 13.29 32.48
N ALA A 13 54.13 12.34 32.79
CA ALA A 13 54.51 11.28 31.86
C ALA A 13 53.35 10.30 31.56
N PHE A 14 52.51 9.99 32.55
CA PHE A 14 51.33 9.15 32.37
C PHE A 14 50.23 9.85 31.55
N ALA A 15 50.10 11.17 31.68
CA ALA A 15 49.13 11.97 30.91
C ALA A 15 49.48 12.07 29.41
N VAL A 16 50.77 12.05 29.05
CA VAL A 16 51.22 12.13 27.64
C VAL A 16 51.07 10.80 26.90
N LEU A 17 51.04 9.66 27.60
CA LEU A 17 50.90 8.32 27.00
C LEU A 17 49.43 7.91 26.76
N GLY A 18 48.44 8.63 27.32
CA GLY A 18 47.02 8.25 27.27
C GLY A 18 46.22 8.77 26.07
N SER A 19 46.80 9.54 25.15
CA SER A 19 46.02 10.40 24.23
C SER A 19 45.93 9.92 22.77
N GLN A 20 45.94 8.62 22.50
CA GLN A 20 45.81 8.08 21.12
C GLN A 20 44.60 7.17 20.95
N ILE A 21 43.51 7.43 21.67
CA ILE A 21 42.24 6.73 21.43
C ILE A 21 41.60 7.41 20.21
N GLN A 22 41.78 6.82 19.02
CA GLN A 22 41.00 7.20 17.86
C GLN A 22 39.53 6.83 18.11
N ALA A 23 38.70 7.83 18.37
CA ALA A 23 37.26 7.63 18.48
C ALA A 23 36.70 7.34 17.09
N ILE A 24 36.21 6.11 16.87
CA ILE A 24 35.48 5.75 15.65
C ILE A 24 34.06 6.31 15.79
N ALA A 25 33.88 7.56 15.40
CA ALA A 25 32.55 8.12 15.19
C ALA A 25 32.01 7.53 13.87
N HIS A 26 30.85 6.87 13.93
CA HIS A 26 30.17 6.42 12.73
C HIS A 26 29.59 7.64 12.00
N GLY A 27 29.94 7.81 10.73
CA GLY A 27 29.30 8.79 9.85
C GLY A 27 28.04 8.21 9.22
N VAL A 28 27.02 9.04 9.01
CA VAL A 28 25.81 8.66 8.26
C VAL A 28 25.88 9.30 6.88
N LYS A 29 25.73 8.50 5.83
CA LYS A 29 25.53 8.98 4.45
C LYS A 29 24.05 8.85 4.11
N ILE A 30 23.44 9.94 3.64
CA ILE A 30 22.02 9.98 3.26
C ILE A 30 21.94 10.27 1.76
N GLU A 31 21.17 9.46 1.05
CA GLU A 31 20.79 9.65 -0.35
C GLU A 31 19.27 9.65 -0.44
N TYR A 32 18.71 10.41 -1.37
CA TYR A 32 17.26 10.48 -1.59
C TYR A 32 16.95 10.56 -3.08
N GLN A 33 15.77 10.07 -3.45
CA GLN A 33 15.20 10.19 -4.78
C GLN A 33 13.73 10.64 -4.65
N VAL A 34 13.28 11.52 -5.55
CA VAL A 34 11.88 11.92 -5.66
C VAL A 34 11.25 11.07 -6.75
N GLN A 35 10.15 10.38 -6.43
CA GLN A 35 9.43 9.50 -7.35
C GLN A 35 7.94 9.49 -7.05
N SER A 36 7.13 9.10 -8.02
CA SER A 36 5.68 8.93 -7.87
C SER A 36 5.36 7.72 -6.98
N ALA A 37 4.29 7.82 -6.21
CA ALA A 37 3.77 6.75 -5.37
C ALA A 37 2.25 6.64 -5.49
N ILE A 38 1.75 5.43 -5.28
CA ILE A 38 0.33 5.09 -5.28
C ILE A 38 -0.10 4.88 -3.83
N GLU A 39 -1.13 5.60 -3.40
CA GLU A 39 -1.83 5.35 -2.14
C GLU A 39 -3.12 4.58 -2.42
N ILE A 40 -3.31 3.47 -1.71
CA ILE A 40 -4.54 2.70 -1.65
C ILE A 40 -5.23 3.02 -0.34
N GLN A 41 -6.51 3.40 -0.41
CA GLN A 41 -7.38 3.57 0.74
C GLN A 41 -8.41 2.45 0.74
N SER A 42 -8.42 1.64 1.80
CA SER A 42 -9.33 0.52 1.97
C SER A 42 -10.21 0.72 3.20
N ALA A 43 -11.51 0.56 3.00
CA ALA A 43 -12.53 0.65 4.04
C ALA A 43 -13.66 -0.33 3.74
N TYR A 44 -14.33 -0.80 4.78
CA TYR A 44 -15.58 -1.55 4.68
C TYR A 44 -16.72 -0.66 4.17
N ASP A 45 -17.84 -1.26 3.76
CA ASP A 45 -19.01 -0.52 3.25
C ASP A 45 -19.63 0.44 4.28
N ASN A 46 -19.40 0.19 5.58
CA ASN A 46 -19.81 1.07 6.68
C ASN A 46 -18.83 2.27 6.89
N GLY A 47 -17.76 2.35 6.11
CA GLY A 47 -16.72 3.38 6.19
C GLY A 47 -15.61 3.10 7.21
N GLU A 48 -15.67 2.00 7.95
CA GLU A 48 -14.61 1.60 8.89
C GLU A 48 -13.33 1.25 8.12
N PRO A 49 -12.16 1.78 8.52
CA PRO A 49 -10.90 1.44 7.85
C PRO A 49 -10.57 -0.04 7.96
N MET A 50 -10.10 -0.64 6.86
CA MET A 50 -9.58 -2.00 6.87
C MET A 50 -8.15 -1.98 7.43
N GLN A 51 -7.99 -1.91 8.76
CA GLN A 51 -6.68 -1.88 9.42
C GLN A 51 -5.98 -3.23 9.34
N ALA A 52 -4.67 -3.25 9.05
CA ALA A 52 -3.87 -4.49 8.98
C ALA A 52 -4.44 -5.52 7.99
N ALA A 53 -5.10 -5.04 6.93
CA ALA A 53 -5.55 -5.85 5.81
C ALA A 53 -4.33 -6.27 4.98
N GLN A 54 -4.33 -7.51 4.51
CA GLN A 54 -3.26 -8.07 3.67
C GLN A 54 -3.33 -7.43 2.29
N VAL A 55 -2.19 -6.94 1.81
CA VAL A 55 -2.06 -6.34 0.47
C VAL A 55 -1.08 -7.17 -0.36
N ALA A 56 -1.46 -7.47 -1.60
CA ALA A 56 -0.59 -8.04 -2.63
C ALA A 56 -0.68 -7.19 -3.89
N VAL A 57 0.48 -6.75 -4.38
CA VAL A 57 0.62 -5.96 -5.61
C VAL A 57 1.25 -6.84 -6.67
N TYR A 58 0.64 -6.91 -7.84
CA TYR A 58 1.09 -7.68 -8.99
C TYR A 58 1.50 -6.73 -10.12
N SER A 59 2.66 -6.96 -10.71
CA SER A 59 3.11 -6.19 -11.86
C SER A 59 2.46 -6.72 -13.14
N PRO A 60 2.29 -5.87 -14.16
CA PRO A 60 1.82 -6.28 -15.49
C PRO A 60 2.61 -7.45 -16.09
N ASP A 61 3.92 -7.51 -15.83
CA ASP A 61 4.83 -8.52 -16.39
C ASP A 61 4.74 -9.90 -15.70
N ASN A 62 4.28 -9.94 -14.45
CA ASN A 62 4.08 -11.18 -13.70
C ASN A 62 2.81 -11.09 -12.84
N PRO A 63 1.62 -11.33 -13.45
CA PRO A 63 0.34 -11.22 -12.75
C PRO A 63 0.07 -12.38 -11.78
N THR A 64 0.91 -13.42 -11.76
CA THR A 64 0.69 -14.62 -10.94
C THR A 64 1.42 -14.61 -9.61
N GLU A 65 2.54 -13.88 -9.52
CA GLU A 65 3.33 -13.77 -8.29
C GLU A 65 3.33 -12.33 -7.79
N PRO A 66 3.07 -12.09 -6.49
CA PRO A 66 3.10 -10.74 -5.95
C PRO A 66 4.50 -10.13 -6.11
N TRP A 67 4.56 -8.96 -6.76
CA TRP A 67 5.74 -8.11 -6.82
C TRP A 67 6.05 -7.51 -5.44
N LEU A 68 5.01 -7.11 -4.70
CA LEU A 68 5.11 -6.59 -3.35
C LEU A 68 3.97 -7.13 -2.49
N THR A 69 4.26 -7.45 -1.24
CA THR A 69 3.25 -7.76 -0.23
C THR A 69 3.40 -6.84 0.97
N GLY A 70 2.31 -6.63 1.69
CA GLY A 70 2.31 -5.77 2.87
C GLY A 70 0.98 -5.79 3.61
N GLN A 71 0.81 -4.82 4.50
CA GLN A 71 -0.43 -4.61 5.22
C GLN A 71 -0.80 -3.13 5.23
N THR A 72 -2.10 -2.84 5.25
CA THR A 72 -2.60 -1.48 5.46
C THR A 72 -2.30 -0.98 6.88
N ASP A 73 -2.18 0.33 7.03
CA ASP A 73 -2.00 1.00 8.32
C ASP A 73 -3.31 1.09 9.15
N ALA A 74 -3.26 1.78 10.28
CA ALA A 74 -4.42 1.97 11.16
C ALA A 74 -5.59 2.75 10.52
N ASN A 75 -5.32 3.52 9.46
CA ASN A 75 -6.31 4.26 8.70
C ASN A 75 -6.73 3.50 7.43
N GLY A 76 -6.34 2.23 7.27
CA GLY A 76 -6.65 1.43 6.10
C GLY A 76 -5.87 1.84 4.84
N LYS A 77 -4.73 2.53 5.00
CA LYS A 77 -3.90 2.99 3.90
C LYS A 77 -2.74 2.06 3.61
N PHE A 78 -2.41 1.90 2.34
CA PHE A 78 -1.18 1.25 1.89
C PHE A 78 -0.54 2.08 0.78
N ILE A 79 0.76 2.35 0.88
CA ILE A 79 1.49 3.16 -0.10
C ILE A 79 2.61 2.32 -0.69
N PHE A 80 2.73 2.34 -2.02
CA PHE A 80 3.85 1.74 -2.71
C PHE A 80 4.27 2.62 -3.90
N ALA A 81 5.52 2.50 -4.32
CA ALA A 81 6.01 3.15 -5.52
C ALA A 81 6.36 2.06 -6.55
N PRO A 82 5.58 1.94 -7.64
CA PRO A 82 5.85 0.99 -8.70
C PRO A 82 7.15 1.33 -9.44
N ASP A 83 7.75 0.36 -10.09
CA ASP A 83 8.88 0.60 -11.00
C ASP A 83 8.40 1.45 -12.20
N PRO A 84 8.94 2.65 -12.42
CA PRO A 84 8.50 3.52 -13.51
C PRO A 84 8.81 2.96 -14.91
N GLN A 85 9.65 1.93 -15.02
CA GLN A 85 9.94 1.26 -16.30
C GLN A 85 8.87 0.23 -16.68
N ILE A 86 8.00 -0.18 -15.75
CA ILE A 86 6.97 -1.19 -15.97
C ILE A 86 5.62 -0.51 -16.18
N GLU A 87 5.28 -0.33 -17.45
CA GLU A 87 3.99 0.19 -17.88
C GLU A 87 2.91 -0.89 -17.90
N GLY A 88 1.64 -0.48 -17.81
CA GLY A 88 0.49 -1.37 -17.90
C GLY A 88 -0.39 -1.35 -16.64
N ASN A 89 -1.26 -2.36 -16.54
CA ASN A 89 -2.21 -2.47 -15.43
C ASN A 89 -1.57 -3.18 -14.25
N TRP A 90 -1.29 -2.42 -13.20
CA TRP A 90 -0.86 -2.96 -11.92
C TRP A 90 -2.09 -3.42 -11.13
N GLU A 91 -2.11 -4.67 -10.69
CA GLU A 91 -3.21 -5.18 -9.89
C GLU A 91 -2.86 -5.11 -8.41
N VAL A 92 -3.76 -4.53 -7.61
CA VAL A 92 -3.61 -4.47 -6.16
C VAL A 92 -4.78 -5.19 -5.52
N GLN A 93 -4.48 -6.23 -4.77
CA GLN A 93 -5.43 -7.01 -4.00
C GLN A 93 -5.34 -6.62 -2.53
N VAL A 94 -6.47 -6.26 -1.91
CA VAL A 94 -6.56 -6.03 -0.46
C VAL A 94 -7.57 -7.00 0.14
N ARG A 95 -7.18 -7.77 1.17
CA ARG A 95 -8.03 -8.76 1.83
C ARG A 95 -7.94 -8.72 3.35
N GLN A 96 -9.07 -8.85 4.03
CA GLN A 96 -9.17 -9.00 5.47
C GLN A 96 -10.43 -9.78 5.86
N ALA A 97 -10.29 -10.78 6.73
CA ALA A 97 -11.43 -11.50 7.33
C ALA A 97 -12.51 -11.94 6.33
N GLY A 98 -12.08 -12.51 5.18
CA GLY A 98 -12.99 -12.98 4.12
C GLY A 98 -13.55 -11.90 3.20
N HIS A 99 -13.28 -10.62 3.48
CA HIS A 99 -13.59 -9.50 2.60
C HIS A 99 -12.36 -9.13 1.80
N GLY A 100 -12.54 -8.67 0.56
CA GLY A 100 -11.44 -8.12 -0.21
C GLY A 100 -11.80 -7.86 -1.66
N GLU A 101 -10.97 -7.05 -2.31
CA GLU A 101 -11.19 -6.55 -3.67
C GLU A 101 -9.85 -6.51 -4.42
N ILE A 102 -9.92 -6.52 -5.75
CA ILE A 102 -8.77 -6.30 -6.63
C ILE A 102 -9.04 -5.05 -7.46
N VAL A 103 -8.09 -4.12 -7.48
CA VAL A 103 -8.14 -2.93 -8.34
C VAL A 103 -7.02 -2.97 -9.36
N ALA A 104 -7.33 -2.65 -10.61
CA ALA A 104 -6.34 -2.46 -11.67
C ALA A 104 -6.02 -0.98 -11.82
N ILE A 105 -4.73 -0.64 -11.77
CA ILE A 105 -4.22 0.73 -11.84
C ILE A 105 -3.44 0.87 -13.15
N PRO A 106 -3.98 1.56 -14.16
CA PRO A 106 -3.29 1.75 -15.43
C PRO A 106 -2.17 2.78 -15.25
N LEU A 107 -0.92 2.37 -15.49
CA LEU A 107 0.24 3.24 -15.51
C LEU A 107 0.81 3.31 -16.93
N SER A 108 1.09 4.51 -17.42
CA SER A 108 1.79 4.77 -18.68
C SER A 108 2.84 5.85 -18.47
N SER A 109 3.92 5.87 -19.26
CA SER A 109 4.96 6.90 -19.21
C SER A 109 4.43 8.33 -19.37
N ASP A 110 3.31 8.52 -20.08
CA ASP A 110 2.64 9.83 -20.22
C ASP A 110 1.86 10.28 -18.96
N SER A 111 1.67 9.37 -17.99
CA SER A 111 0.86 9.62 -16.80
C SER A 111 1.50 10.60 -15.81
N GLU A 112 2.82 10.82 -15.88
CA GLU A 112 3.51 11.85 -15.07
C GLU A 112 2.96 13.27 -15.32
N SER A 113 2.41 13.53 -16.51
CA SER A 113 1.82 14.82 -16.90
C SER A 113 0.37 15.01 -16.43
N LYS A 114 -0.30 13.94 -15.99
CA LYS A 114 -1.74 13.94 -15.60
C LYS A 114 -1.99 13.50 -14.16
N LEU A 115 -1.02 13.63 -13.27
CA LEU A 115 -1.19 13.42 -11.82
C LEU A 115 -1.99 14.59 -11.18
N GLN A 116 -3.20 14.83 -11.66
CA GLN A 116 -4.24 15.34 -10.78
C GLN A 116 -4.69 14.14 -9.95
N ALA A 117 -4.54 14.24 -8.63
CA ALA A 117 -5.06 13.29 -7.66
C ALA A 117 -6.57 13.11 -7.86
N SER A 118 -6.92 12.26 -8.80
CA SER A 118 -8.28 11.84 -9.04
C SER A 118 -8.45 10.64 -8.13
N ILE A 119 -9.29 10.79 -7.11
CA ILE A 119 -9.77 9.66 -6.33
C ILE A 119 -10.55 8.80 -7.31
N VAL A 120 -9.89 7.82 -7.92
CA VAL A 120 -10.57 6.75 -8.67
C VAL A 120 -11.19 5.88 -7.59
N LYS A 121 -12.43 6.21 -7.22
CA LYS A 121 -13.24 5.31 -6.37
C LYS A 121 -13.40 4.01 -7.15
N GLY A 122 -12.78 2.94 -6.66
CA GLY A 122 -13.26 1.59 -6.97
C GLY A 122 -14.70 1.51 -6.48
N SER A 123 -15.67 1.67 -7.38
CA SER A 123 -17.07 1.72 -7.00
C SER A 123 -17.57 0.29 -6.79
N THR A 124 -17.69 -0.12 -5.54
CA THR A 124 -18.51 -1.27 -5.13
C THR A 124 -20.02 -1.02 -5.27
N GLY A 125 -20.42 0.20 -5.68
CA GLY A 125 -21.82 0.57 -5.89
C GLY A 125 -22.31 0.22 -7.30
N TYR A 126 -23.36 -0.60 -7.38
CA TYR A 126 -24.12 -0.78 -8.61
C TYR A 126 -24.66 0.56 -9.09
N SER A 127 -24.54 0.85 -10.39
CA SER A 127 -25.15 2.05 -10.97
C SER A 127 -26.68 1.95 -10.90
N ALA A 128 -27.39 3.08 -10.77
CA ALA A 128 -28.85 3.08 -10.71
C ALA A 128 -29.51 2.33 -11.90
N PRO A 129 -29.04 2.46 -13.15
CA PRO A 129 -29.55 1.65 -14.26
C PRO A 129 -29.30 0.15 -14.08
N GLN A 130 -28.16 -0.24 -13.51
CA GLN A 130 -27.81 -1.64 -13.26
C GLN A 130 -28.74 -2.27 -12.20
N LEU A 131 -29.02 -1.54 -11.12
CA LEU A 131 -30.00 -1.94 -10.11
C LEU A 131 -31.40 -2.12 -10.71
N ILE A 132 -31.84 -1.19 -11.57
CA ILE A 132 -33.13 -1.28 -12.25
C ILE A 132 -33.18 -2.52 -13.15
N LEU A 133 -32.13 -2.77 -13.95
CA LEU A 133 -32.09 -3.91 -14.86
C LEU A 133 -32.12 -5.24 -14.10
N MET A 134 -31.37 -5.36 -13.01
CA MET A 134 -31.40 -6.53 -12.13
C MET A 134 -32.80 -6.79 -11.57
N GLY A 135 -33.50 -5.73 -11.13
CA GLY A 135 -34.88 -5.82 -10.65
C GLY A 135 -35.86 -6.31 -11.74
N LEU A 136 -35.76 -5.76 -12.95
CA LEU A 136 -36.61 -6.15 -14.08
C LEU A 136 -36.41 -7.62 -14.47
N MET A 137 -35.16 -8.09 -14.53
CA MET A 137 -34.86 -9.48 -14.84
C MET A 137 -35.38 -10.44 -13.75
N GLY A 138 -35.25 -10.06 -12.48
CA GLY A 138 -35.82 -10.83 -11.38
C GLY A 138 -37.33 -10.98 -11.48
N ILE A 139 -38.05 -9.87 -11.66
CA ILE A 139 -39.51 -9.87 -11.84
C ILE A 139 -39.92 -10.72 -13.04
N TRP A 140 -39.24 -10.55 -14.19
CA TRP A 140 -39.52 -11.32 -15.40
C TRP A 140 -39.30 -12.82 -15.19
N GLY A 141 -38.25 -13.22 -14.47
CA GLY A 141 -38.00 -14.61 -14.09
C GLY A 141 -39.17 -15.21 -13.31
N PHE A 142 -39.63 -14.52 -12.26
CA PHE A 142 -40.79 -14.98 -11.48
C PHE A 142 -42.08 -15.07 -12.31
N VAL A 143 -42.34 -14.08 -13.17
CA VAL A 143 -43.50 -14.10 -14.07
C VAL A 143 -43.42 -15.28 -15.04
N GLY A 144 -42.26 -15.50 -15.66
CA GLY A 144 -42.04 -16.62 -16.57
C GLY A 144 -42.23 -17.98 -15.90
N THR A 145 -41.70 -18.16 -14.69
CA THR A 145 -41.91 -19.39 -13.90
C THR A 145 -43.38 -19.60 -13.54
N ALA A 146 -44.10 -18.54 -13.12
CA ALA A 146 -45.52 -18.63 -12.82
C ALA A 146 -46.35 -19.05 -14.04
N LEU A 147 -46.08 -18.46 -15.21
CA LEU A 147 -46.75 -18.81 -16.46
C LEU A 147 -46.44 -20.24 -16.92
N PHE A 148 -45.21 -20.71 -16.74
CA PHE A 148 -44.82 -22.08 -17.07
C PHE A 148 -45.66 -23.11 -16.30
N PHE A 149 -45.83 -22.92 -14.98
CA PHE A 149 -46.66 -23.81 -14.17
C PHE A 149 -48.16 -23.62 -14.40
N ALA A 150 -48.61 -22.42 -14.78
CA ALA A 150 -50.00 -22.18 -15.16
C ALA A 150 -50.39 -22.95 -16.43
N LYS A 151 -49.46 -23.15 -17.37
CA LYS A 151 -49.72 -23.89 -18.62
C LYS A 151 -49.84 -25.40 -18.42
N GLY A 152 -49.25 -25.95 -17.36
CA GLY A 152 -49.31 -27.39 -17.05
C GLY A 152 -50.64 -27.87 -16.43
N LYS A 153 -51.64 -26.99 -16.33
CA LYS A 153 -52.95 -27.26 -15.71
C LYS A 153 -54.12 -27.29 -16.69
N SER A 154 -53.83 -27.38 -18.00
CA SER A 154 -54.81 -27.59 -19.08
C SER A 154 -54.66 -28.96 -19.72
#